data_AF-A0A483CS71-F1
#
_entry.id   AF-A0A483CS71-F1
#
_cell.length_a   1.000
_cell.length_b   1.000
_cell.length_c   1.000
_cell.angle_alpha   90.00
_cell.angle_beta   90.00
_cell.angle_gamma   90.00
#
_symmetry.space_group_name_H-M   'P 1'
#
loop_
_entity.id
_entity.type
_entity.pdbx_description
1 polymer ?
#
loop_
_entity_poly.entity_id
_entity_poly.type
_entity_poly.pdbx_seq_one_letter_code
_entity_poly.pdbx_strand_id
1 'polypeptide(L)'
;MLLEIYGVAAEIFSLAGAIVIIYGGLRAAVMTVQKEVLKKAIRYTHIRLDFTGKIVFGLEFFIAADILSTLIQPTQDELILLGSVVVIRTILGYFLSREAVDLTLD
;
A
#
# COMPACT_ATOMS: atom_id res chain seq x y z
N MET A 1 27.80 3.17 -12.74
CA MET A 1 28.01 3.32 -11.29
C MET A 1 26.87 4.04 -10.56
N LEU A 2 26.68 5.37 -10.64
CA LEU A 2 25.58 6.04 -9.89
C LEU A 2 24.18 5.59 -10.34
N LEU A 3 23.93 5.48 -11.65
CA LEU A 3 22.65 5.00 -12.19
C LEU A 3 22.35 3.55 -11.78
N GLU A 4 23.37 2.68 -11.72
CA GLU A 4 23.21 1.29 -11.25
C GLU A 4 22.89 1.24 -9.74
N ILE A 5 23.53 2.08 -8.93
CA ILE A 5 23.26 2.15 -7.49
C ILE A 5 21.80 2.57 -7.23
N TYR A 6 21.31 3.59 -7.95
CA TYR A 6 19.93 4.05 -7.82
C TYR A 6 18.93 2.98 -8.28
N GLY A 7 19.21 2.29 -9.40
CA GLY A 7 18.35 1.22 -9.90
C GLY A 7 18.23 0.06 -8.91
N VAL A 8 19.36 -0.42 -8.38
CA VAL A 8 19.38 -1.50 -7.38
C VAL A 8 18.63 -1.10 -6.11
N ALA A 9 18.82 0.12 -5.62
CA ALA A 9 18.11 0.59 -4.45
C ALA A 9 16.58 0.68 -4.70
N ALA A 10 16.15 1.13 -5.88
CA ALA A 10 14.73 1.22 -6.22
C ALA A 10 14.08 -0.16 -6.24
N GLU A 11 14.78 -1.15 -6.80
CA GLU A 11 14.33 -2.54 -6.84
C GLU A 11 14.22 -3.14 -5.43
N ILE A 12 15.17 -2.84 -4.53
CA ILE A 12 15.12 -3.26 -3.12
C ILE A 12 13.90 -2.66 -2.42
N PHE A 13 13.62 -1.37 -2.61
CA PHE A 13 12.44 -0.72 -2.05
C PHE A 13 11.15 -1.36 -2.59
N SER A 14 11.05 -1.57 -3.90
CA SER A 14 9.90 -2.22 -4.54
C SER A 14 9.66 -3.62 -3.98
N LEU A 15 10.71 -4.42 -3.84
CA LEU A 15 10.63 -5.77 -3.28
C LEU A 15 10.19 -5.76 -1.82
N ALA A 16 10.73 -4.85 -1.00
CA ALA A 16 10.34 -4.70 0.40
C ALA A 16 8.85 -4.33 0.53
N GLY A 17 8.39 -3.35 -0.25
CA GLY A 17 6.98 -2.95 -0.30
C GLY A 17 6.07 -4.12 -0.69
N ALA A 18 6.44 -4.86 -1.73
CA ALA A 18 5.70 -6.04 -2.19
C ALA A 18 5.58 -7.11 -1.09
N ILE A 19 6.69 -7.43 -0.42
CA ILE A 19 6.72 -8.42 0.66
C ILE A 19 5.78 -8.02 1.80
N VAL A 20 5.82 -6.75 2.22
CA VAL A 20 4.97 -6.24 3.31
C VAL A 20 3.48 -6.36 2.95
N ILE A 21 3.10 -5.97 1.72
CA ILE A 21 1.71 -6.03 1.27
C ILE A 21 1.23 -7.48 1.14
N ILE A 22 2.03 -8.35 0.52
CA ILE A 22 1.71 -9.77 0.35
C ILE A 22 1.54 -10.44 1.72
N TYR A 23 2.47 -10.22 2.64
CA TYR A 23 2.38 -10.75 4.00
C TYR A 23 1.13 -10.23 4.73
N GLY A 24 0.85 -8.93 4.62
CA GLY A 24 -0.34 -8.34 5.21
C GLY A 24 -1.63 -8.94 4.67
N GLY A 25 -1.73 -9.13 3.36
CA GLY A 25 -2.88 -9.74 2.70
C GLY A 25 -3.07 -11.20 3.10
N LEU A 26 -1.98 -11.98 3.11
CA LEU A 26 -2.02 -13.39 3.52
C LEU A 26 -2.47 -13.52 4.97
N ARG A 27 -1.93 -12.69 5.88
CA ARG A 27 -2.35 -12.67 7.28
C ARG A 27 -3.82 -12.28 7.43
N ALA A 28 -4.27 -11.27 6.72
CA ALA A 28 -5.67 -10.82 6.75
C ALA A 28 -6.63 -11.91 6.24
N ALA A 29 -6.26 -12.63 5.18
CA ALA A 29 -7.01 -13.76 4.65
C ALA A 29 -7.11 -14.89 5.68
N VAL A 30 -5.99 -15.28 6.29
CA VAL A 30 -5.97 -16.32 7.35
C VAL A 30 -6.86 -15.91 8.52
N MET A 31 -6.76 -14.66 9.01
CA MET A 31 -7.59 -14.19 10.12
C MET A 31 -9.08 -14.15 9.77
N THR A 32 -9.42 -13.80 8.54
CA THR A 32 -10.80 -13.81 8.05
C THR A 32 -11.37 -15.24 8.00
N VAL A 33 -10.60 -16.20 7.47
CA VAL A 33 -11.01 -17.61 7.46
C VAL A 33 -11.12 -18.17 8.88
N GLN A 34 -10.18 -17.85 9.78
CA GLN A 34 -10.26 -18.27 11.18
C GLN A 34 -11.47 -17.68 11.93
N LYS A 35 -11.89 -16.48 11.54
CA LYS A 35 -13.12 -15.91 12.08
C LYS A 35 -14.35 -16.64 11.55
N GLU A 36 -14.47 -16.78 10.24
CA GLU A 36 -15.71 -17.24 9.61
C GLU A 36 -15.91 -18.75 9.75
N VAL A 37 -14.84 -19.54 9.57
CA VAL A 37 -14.89 -21.01 9.60
C VAL A 37 -14.68 -21.54 11.02
N LEU A 38 -13.71 -20.98 11.76
CA LEU A 38 -13.36 -21.44 13.11
C LEU A 38 -14.13 -20.68 14.22
N LYS A 39 -15.04 -19.77 13.86
CA LYS A 39 -15.88 -18.96 14.78
C LYS A 39 -15.09 -18.28 15.91
N LYS A 40 -13.82 -17.93 15.68
CA LYS A 40 -13.02 -17.21 16.67
C LYS A 40 -13.60 -15.81 16.89
N ALA A 41 -13.55 -15.32 18.13
CA ALA A 41 -13.99 -13.99 18.53
C ALA A 41 -13.04 -12.86 18.05
N ILE A 42 -12.76 -12.81 16.75
CA ILE A 42 -11.93 -11.78 16.12
C ILE A 42 -12.86 -10.72 15.53
N ARG A 43 -12.64 -9.45 15.89
CA ARG A 43 -13.39 -8.32 15.30
C ARG A 43 -12.89 -8.04 13.88
N TYR A 44 -13.80 -7.87 12.91
CA TYR A 44 -13.44 -7.54 11.52
C TYR A 44 -12.64 -6.22 11.46
N THR A 45 -12.98 -5.26 12.32
CA THR A 45 -12.26 -3.99 12.48
C THR A 45 -10.77 -4.19 12.76
N HIS A 46 -10.41 -5.18 13.58
CA HIS A 46 -9.01 -5.43 13.91
C HIS A 46 -8.23 -5.98 12.70
N ILE A 47 -8.83 -6.91 11.94
CA ILE A 47 -8.23 -7.46 10.72
C ILE A 47 -8.03 -6.33 9.70
N ARG A 48 -9.06 -5.50 9.51
CA ARG A 48 -9.03 -4.37 8.59
C ARG A 48 -7.97 -3.33 8.97
N LEU A 49 -7.93 -2.88 10.22
CA LEU A 49 -6.94 -1.89 10.68
C LEU A 49 -5.51 -2.42 10.53
N ASP A 50 -5.26 -3.68 10.91
CA ASP A 50 -3.95 -4.31 10.82
C ASP A 50 -3.48 -4.49 9.37
N PHE A 51 -4.41 -4.80 8.46
CA PHE A 51 -4.12 -4.92 7.02
C PHE A 51 -3.89 -3.55 6.38
N THR A 52 -4.75 -2.57 6.65
CA THR A 52 -4.62 -1.20 6.16
C THR A 52 -3.27 -0.61 6.58
N GLY A 53 -2.84 -0.82 7.83
CA GLY A 53 -1.52 -0.35 8.29
C GLY A 53 -0.37 -0.93 7.47
N LYS A 54 -0.43 -2.22 7.11
CA LYS A 54 0.61 -2.86 6.26
C LYS A 54 0.56 -2.39 4.82
N ILE A 55 -0.63 -2.15 4.27
CA ILE A 55 -0.77 -1.52 2.95
C ILE A 55 -0.10 -0.15 2.97
N VAL A 56 -0.48 0.74 3.89
CA VAL A 56 0.08 2.09 3.98
C VAL A 56 1.60 2.05 4.10
N PHE A 57 2.13 1.20 4.99
CA PHE A 57 3.57 1.05 5.16
C PHE A 57 4.27 0.53 3.90
N GLY A 58 3.75 -0.53 3.27
CA GLY A 58 4.31 -1.07 2.02
C GLY A 58 4.33 -0.04 0.89
N LEU A 59 3.34 0.86 0.86
CA LEU A 59 3.24 1.92 -0.11
C LEU A 59 4.28 3.04 0.08
N GLU A 60 4.81 3.24 1.29
CA GLU A 60 5.93 4.17 1.52
C GLU A 60 7.19 3.68 0.81
N PHE A 61 7.45 2.37 0.79
CA PHE A 61 8.56 1.79 0.03
C PHE A 61 8.37 1.95 -1.48
N PHE A 62 7.15 1.75 -2.00
CA PHE A 62 6.89 1.97 -3.42
C PHE A 62 7.10 3.44 -3.82
N ILE A 63 6.63 4.38 -3.01
CA ILE A 63 6.89 5.81 -3.25
C ILE A 63 8.40 6.09 -3.26
N ALA A 64 9.16 5.51 -2.34
CA ALA A 64 10.62 5.67 -2.33
C ALA A 64 11.28 5.07 -3.60
N ALA A 65 10.84 3.90 -4.05
CA ALA A 65 11.30 3.28 -5.29
C ALA A 65 11.00 4.15 -6.52
N ASP A 66 9.79 4.73 -6.58
CA ASP A 66 9.35 5.58 -7.68
C ASP A 66 10.14 6.89 -7.73
N ILE A 67 10.32 7.56 -6.59
CA ILE A 67 11.17 8.76 -6.48
C ILE A 67 12.58 8.43 -6.98
N LEU A 68 13.15 7.31 -6.54
CA LEU A 68 14.50 6.94 -6.94
C LEU A 68 14.62 6.63 -8.43
N SER A 69 13.60 5.99 -9.00
CA SER A 69 13.53 5.69 -10.44
C SER A 69 13.45 6.97 -11.28
N THR A 70 12.68 7.98 -10.83
CA THR A 70 12.59 9.28 -11.52
C THR A 70 13.91 10.08 -11.52
N LEU A 71 14.83 9.80 -10.58
CA LEU A 71 16.17 10.41 -10.57
C LEU A 71 17.11 9.82 -11.63
N ILE A 72 16.82 8.62 -12.14
CA ILE A 72 17.64 7.90 -13.14
C ILE A 72 17.29 8.38 -14.55
N GLN A 73 16.00 8.56 -14.85
CA GLN A 73 15.50 9.06 -16.14
C GLN A 73 14.28 9.96 -15.91
N PRO A 74 14.40 11.30 -15.96
CA PRO A 74 13.24 12.16 -15.95
C PRO A 74 12.59 12.13 -17.34
N THR A 75 11.82 11.08 -17.64
CA THR A 75 10.92 11.09 -18.80
C THR A 75 9.57 11.67 -18.36
N GLN A 76 9.02 12.63 -19.12
CA GLN A 76 7.77 13.29 -18.72
C GLN A 76 6.60 12.31 -18.59
N ASP A 77 6.65 11.19 -19.31
CA ASP A 77 5.62 10.15 -19.30
C ASP A 77 5.57 9.39 -17.95
N GLU A 78 6.71 9.08 -17.33
CA GLU A 78 6.75 8.43 -16.00
C GLU A 78 6.27 9.36 -14.89
N LEU A 79 6.58 10.66 -14.97
CA LEU A 79 6.04 11.67 -14.04
C LEU A 79 4.51 11.76 -14.13
N ILE A 80 3.95 11.67 -15.35
CA ILE A 80 2.50 11.65 -15.56
C ILE A 80 1.88 10.38 -14.98
N LEU A 81 2.49 9.21 -15.20
CA LEU A 81 2.00 7.94 -14.64
C LEU A 81 2.01 7.97 -13.10
N LEU A 82 3.11 8.40 -12.50
CA LEU A 82 3.25 8.53 -11.05
C LEU A 82 2.22 9.52 -10.47
N GLY A 83 2.08 10.69 -11.11
CA GLY A 83 1.07 11.68 -10.73
C GLY A 83 -0.36 11.11 -10.79
N SER A 84 -0.66 10.31 -11.82
CA SER A 84 -1.97 9.67 -12.00
C SER A 84 -2.29 8.70 -10.86
N VAL A 85 -1.33 7.85 -10.48
CA VAL A 85 -1.50 6.88 -9.39
C VAL A 85 -1.72 7.59 -8.04
N VAL A 86 -0.95 8.64 -7.77
CA VAL A 86 -1.07 9.43 -6.52
C VAL A 86 -2.42 10.12 -6.42
N VAL A 87 -2.94 10.67 -7.53
CA VAL A 87 -4.27 11.30 -7.58
C VAL A 87 -5.37 10.29 -7.31
N ILE A 88 -5.34 9.13 -7.99
CA ILE A 88 -6.33 8.06 -7.81
C ILE A 88 -6.36 7.61 -6.34
N ARG A 89 -5.18 7.38 -5.73
CA ARG A 89 -5.11 7.01 -4.31
C ARG A 89 -5.73 8.08 -3.42
N THR A 90 -5.42 9.34 -3.67
CA THR A 90 -5.91 10.46 -2.85
C THR A 90 -7.44 10.53 -2.88
N ILE A 91 -8.02 10.41 -4.08
CA ILE A 91 -9.47 10.42 -4.27
C ILE A 91 -10.12 9.23 -3.55
N LEU A 92 -9.65 8.01 -3.80
CA LEU A 92 -10.21 6.81 -3.16
C LEU A 92 -10.06 6.87 -1.64
N GLY A 93 -8.89 7.24 -1.13
CA GLY A 93 -8.62 7.39 0.29
C GLY A 93 -9.51 8.44 0.96
N TYR A 94 -9.78 9.55 0.26
CA TYR A 94 -10.72 10.57 0.71
C TYR A 94 -12.15 10.02 0.81
N PHE A 95 -12.68 9.42 -0.26
CA PHE A 95 -14.03 8.86 -0.27
C PHE A 95 -14.24 7.78 0.79
N LEU A 96 -13.30 6.84 0.91
CA LEU A 96 -13.34 5.77 1.93
C LEU A 96 -13.30 6.32 3.36
N SER A 97 -12.51 7.38 3.60
CA SER A 97 -12.46 8.03 4.92
C SER A 97 -13.76 8.79 5.22
N ARG A 98 -14.34 9.44 4.21
CA ARG A 98 -15.62 10.15 4.31
C ARG A 98 -16.77 9.21 4.68
N GLU A 99 -16.90 8.11 3.95
CA GLU A 99 -17.96 7.11 4.18
C GLU A 99 -17.82 6.41 5.54
N ALA A 100 -16.58 6.17 5.98
CA ALA A 100 -16.32 5.62 7.30
C ALA A 100 -16.71 6.57 8.45
N VAL A 101 -16.61 7.89 8.25
CA VAL A 101 -17.05 8.89 9.23
C VAL A 101 -18.58 8.99 9.25
N ASP A 102 -19.21 9.05 8.08
CA ASP A 102 -20.68 9.13 7.99
C ASP A 102 -21.36 7.90 8.62
N LEU A 103 -20.79 6.69 8.46
CA LEU A 103 -21.26 5.46 9.12
C LEU A 103 -21.09 5.42 10.66
N THR A 104 -20.34 6.35 11.24
CA THR A 104 -20.18 6.46 12.71
C THR A 104 -21.08 7.52 13.35
N LEU A 105 -21.84 8.25 12.53
CA LEU A 105 -22.76 9.31 12.95
C LEU A 105 -24.25 8.89 12.92
N ASP A 106 -24.55 7.66 12.44
CA ASP A 106 -25.83 6.94 12.61
C ASP A 106 -25.73 5.90 13.74
#